data_AF-A0A7R9A2H4-F1
#
_entry.id   AF-A0A7R9A2H4-F1
#
_cell.length_a   1.000
_cell.length_b   1.000
_cell.length_c   1.000
_cell.angle_alpha   90.00
_cell.angle_beta   90.00
_cell.angle_gamma   90.00
#
_symmetry.space_group_name_H-M   'P 1'
#
loop_
_entity.id
_entity.type
_entity.pdbx_description
1 polymer ?
#
loop_
_entity_poly.entity_id
_entity_poly.type
_entity_poly.pdbx_seq_one_letter_code
_entity_poly.pdbx_strand_id
1 'polypeptide(L)'
;MTVYGLTLSDSCMDCIRKMENGTVDECTKNANGTLSCGPFRICEDYWKICSNGGKDIDTGKDWQICTKQLACSEKCVKKYMALQEPTGSKRIMTCQDIACLHHEGPKRCADEKVSKDFLEKHLNMC
;
A
#
# COMPACT_ATOMS: atom_id res chain seq x y z
N MET A 1 -10.49 23.20 -6.63
CA MET A 1 -9.16 23.22 -5.95
C MET A 1 -8.55 21.85 -6.16
N THR A 2 -7.61 21.74 -7.10
CA THR A 2 -6.89 20.49 -7.34
C THR A 2 -5.76 20.44 -6.33
N VAL A 3 -5.99 19.75 -5.22
CA VAL A 3 -4.89 19.32 -4.34
C VAL A 3 -4.07 18.36 -5.19
N TYR A 4 -2.76 18.61 -5.32
CA TYR A 4 -1.82 17.75 -6.05
C TYR A 4 -1.92 16.34 -5.49
N GLY A 5 -2.79 15.54 -6.09
CA GLY A 5 -3.13 14.20 -5.63
C GLY A 5 -2.30 13.22 -6.41
N LEU A 6 -1.52 12.42 -5.71
CA LEU A 6 -1.00 11.15 -6.20
C LEU A 6 -2.02 10.50 -7.15
N THR A 7 -1.77 10.53 -8.45
CA THR A 7 -2.60 9.78 -9.39
C THR A 7 -2.01 8.38 -9.42
N LEU A 8 -2.35 7.58 -8.41
CA LEU A 8 -2.01 6.17 -8.39
C LEU A 8 -2.77 5.49 -9.53
N SER A 9 -2.08 5.23 -10.63
CA SER A 9 -2.67 4.67 -11.83
C SER A 9 -3.21 3.27 -11.56
N ASP A 10 -4.26 2.88 -12.29
CA ASP A 10 -4.81 1.52 -12.19
C ASP A 10 -3.76 0.47 -12.55
N SER A 11 -2.86 0.78 -13.50
CA SER A 11 -1.71 -0.08 -13.84
C SER A 11 -0.77 -0.30 -12.65
N CYS A 12 -0.56 0.71 -11.81
CA CYS A 12 0.28 0.59 -10.64
C CYS A 12 -0.41 -0.18 -9.53
N MET A 13 -1.71 0.06 -9.30
CA MET A 13 -2.52 -0.75 -8.39
C MET A 13 -2.49 -2.23 -8.77
N ASP A 14 -2.62 -2.53 -10.07
CA ASP A 14 -2.52 -3.89 -10.58
C ASP A 14 -1.14 -4.50 -10.35
N CYS A 15 -0.07 -3.71 -10.48
CA CYS A 15 1.28 -4.18 -10.17
C CYS A 15 1.40 -4.58 -8.69
N ILE A 16 0.98 -3.70 -7.78
CA ILE A 16 1.06 -3.95 -6.33
C ILE A 16 0.27 -5.22 -5.98
N ARG A 17 -0.96 -5.36 -6.50
CA ARG A 17 -1.77 -6.55 -6.27
C ARG A 17 -1.08 -7.84 -6.76
N LYS A 18 -0.45 -7.80 -7.94
CA LYS A 18 0.28 -8.96 -8.48
C LYS A 18 1.51 -9.30 -7.65
N MET A 19 2.23 -8.29 -7.16
CA MET A 19 3.39 -8.46 -6.27
C MET A 19 3.00 -9.14 -4.97
N GLU A 20 1.96 -8.62 -4.32
CA GLU A 20 1.49 -9.11 -3.03
C GLU A 20 0.84 -10.49 -3.13
N ASN A 21 0.37 -10.85 -4.34
CA ASN A 21 -0.26 -12.13 -4.65
C ASN A 21 -1.31 -12.51 -3.59
N GLY A 22 -2.11 -11.52 -3.21
CA GLY A 22 -3.17 -11.65 -2.23
C GLY A 22 -4.47 -12.11 -2.87
N THR A 23 -5.22 -12.95 -2.16
CA THR A 23 -6.57 -13.37 -2.57
C THR A 23 -7.61 -12.50 -1.87
N VAL A 24 -8.70 -12.19 -2.57
CA VAL A 24 -9.91 -11.61 -1.97
C VAL A 24 -10.42 -12.55 -0.87
N ASP A 25 -10.90 -11.98 0.24
CA ASP A 25 -11.41 -12.71 1.40
C ASP A 25 -10.41 -13.61 2.17
N GLU A 26 -9.11 -13.58 1.83
CA GLU A 26 -8.09 -14.35 2.54
C GLU A 26 -7.30 -13.49 3.54
N CYS A 27 -6.81 -14.11 4.62
CA CYS A 27 -5.75 -13.56 5.47
C CYS A 27 -4.67 -14.62 5.69
N THR A 28 -3.41 -14.21 5.63
CA THR A 28 -2.26 -15.10 5.81
C THR A 28 -1.19 -14.41 6.64
N LYS A 29 -0.41 -15.20 7.39
CA LYS A 29 0.74 -14.69 8.14
C LYS A 29 2.00 -14.72 7.28
N ASN A 30 2.78 -13.64 7.32
CA ASN A 30 4.13 -13.65 6.76
C ASN A 30 5.11 -14.42 7.67
N ALA A 31 6.38 -14.53 7.26
CA ALA A 31 7.42 -15.24 8.02
C ALA A 31 7.64 -14.70 9.44
N ASN A 32 7.32 -13.42 9.68
CA ASN A 32 7.45 -12.77 10.98
C ASN A 32 6.16 -12.89 11.83
N GLY A 33 5.15 -13.62 11.34
CA GLY A 33 3.88 -13.84 12.03
C GLY A 33 2.85 -12.71 11.87
N THR A 34 3.16 -11.64 11.14
CA THR A 34 2.23 -10.53 10.87
C THR A 34 1.10 -11.03 9.99
N LEU A 35 -0.15 -10.88 10.45
CA LEU A 35 -1.34 -11.21 9.68
C LEU A 35 -1.66 -10.08 8.69
N SER A 36 -1.79 -10.46 7.43
CA SER A 36 -2.10 -9.56 6.31
C SER A 36 -3.26 -10.13 5.51
N CYS A 37 -4.14 -9.28 5.00
CA CYS A 37 -5.39 -9.71 4.38
C CYS A 37 -5.61 -9.10 2.98
N GLY A 38 -6.36 -9.85 2.17
CA GLY A 38 -6.91 -9.39 0.91
C GLY A 38 -5.91 -9.24 -0.23
N PRO A 39 -6.34 -8.63 -1.35
CA PRO A 39 -5.57 -8.56 -2.59
C PRO A 39 -4.26 -7.77 -2.48
N PHE A 40 -4.15 -6.89 -1.48
CA PHE A 40 -2.98 -6.05 -1.23
C PHE A 40 -2.24 -6.43 0.06
N ARG A 41 -2.50 -7.61 0.66
CA ARG A 41 -1.80 -8.08 1.88
C ARG A 41 -1.68 -7.01 2.99
N ILE A 42 -2.73 -6.23 3.19
CA ILE A 42 -2.74 -5.12 4.15
C ILE A 42 -2.84 -5.70 5.56
N CYS A 43 -1.95 -5.28 6.46
CA CYS A 43 -2.01 -5.61 7.89
C CYS A 43 -2.78 -4.55 8.68
N GLU A 44 -3.11 -4.84 9.93
CA GLU A 44 -3.87 -3.93 10.80
C GLU A 44 -3.20 -2.55 10.97
N ASP A 45 -1.88 -2.50 11.12
CA ASP A 45 -1.15 -1.23 11.32
C ASP A 45 -1.19 -0.35 10.06
N TYR A 46 -1.07 -0.95 8.88
CA TYR A 46 -1.24 -0.25 7.62
C TYR A 46 -2.67 0.30 7.49
N TRP A 47 -3.68 -0.52 7.81
CA TRP A 47 -5.07 -0.08 7.78
C TRP A 47 -5.36 1.02 8.79
N LYS A 48 -4.79 0.98 10.00
CA LYS A 48 -4.97 2.04 11.00
C LYS A 48 -4.50 3.40 10.50
N ILE A 49 -3.43 3.43 9.70
CA ILE A 49 -2.94 4.65 9.07
C ILE A 49 -3.92 5.15 8.01
N CYS A 50 -4.33 4.29 7.05
CA CYS A 50 -5.22 4.71 5.97
C CYS A 50 -6.64 5.07 6.44
N SER A 51 -7.08 4.50 7.58
CA SER A 51 -8.43 4.66 8.13
C SER A 51 -8.53 5.73 9.22
N ASN A 52 -7.44 6.41 9.56
CA ASN A 52 -7.35 7.30 10.71
C ASN A 52 -7.83 6.61 12.01
N GLY A 53 -7.37 5.38 12.23
CA GLY A 53 -7.76 4.54 13.36
C GLY A 53 -9.23 4.09 13.31
N GLY A 54 -9.77 3.79 12.13
CA GLY A 54 -11.15 3.35 11.93
C GLY A 54 -12.21 4.46 11.96
N LYS A 55 -11.79 5.73 11.85
CA LYS A 55 -12.70 6.89 11.81
C LYS A 55 -13.17 7.21 10.39
N ASP A 56 -12.44 6.73 9.38
CA ASP A 56 -12.73 6.99 7.99
C ASP A 56 -13.80 6.01 7.45
N ILE A 57 -14.89 6.58 6.94
CA ILE A 57 -16.05 5.82 6.45
C ILE A 57 -15.74 4.95 5.24
N ASP A 58 -14.79 5.37 4.38
CA ASP A 58 -14.44 4.63 3.17
C ASP A 58 -13.66 3.34 3.45
N THR A 59 -12.98 3.30 4.60
CA THR A 59 -12.15 2.16 5.02
C THR A 59 -12.81 1.33 6.12
N GLY A 60 -14.03 1.68 6.52
CA GLY A 60 -14.80 1.00 7.55
C GLY A 60 -14.19 1.09 8.96
N LYS A 61 -14.74 0.28 9.88
CA LYS A 61 -14.30 0.20 11.29
C LYS A 61 -13.54 -1.09 11.62
N ASP A 62 -13.51 -2.03 10.69
CA ASP A 62 -12.87 -3.33 10.85
C ASP A 62 -11.88 -3.54 9.69
N TRP A 63 -10.62 -3.76 10.06
CA TRP A 63 -9.54 -3.86 9.09
C TRP A 63 -9.66 -5.10 8.22
N GLN A 64 -10.07 -6.24 8.76
CA GLN A 64 -10.17 -7.48 7.99
C GLN A 64 -11.33 -7.38 7.00
N ILE A 65 -12.48 -6.84 7.44
CA ILE A 65 -13.63 -6.62 6.56
C ILE A 65 -13.24 -5.72 5.38
N CYS A 66 -12.56 -4.60 5.65
CA CYS A 66 -12.15 -3.69 4.58
C CYS A 66 -11.11 -4.32 3.65
N THR A 67 -10.02 -4.84 4.21
CA THR A 67 -8.86 -5.28 3.43
C THR A 67 -9.18 -6.48 2.55
N LYS A 68 -10.12 -7.34 2.96
CA LYS A 68 -10.63 -8.45 2.17
C LYS A 68 -11.47 -8.05 0.95
N GLN A 69 -11.95 -6.80 0.88
CA GLN A 69 -12.79 -6.29 -0.22
C GLN A 69 -11.95 -5.45 -1.16
N LEU A 70 -11.94 -5.78 -2.47
CA LEU A 70 -11.11 -5.10 -3.46
C LEU A 70 -11.28 -3.57 -3.39
N ALA A 71 -12.51 -3.07 -3.51
CA ALA A 71 -12.77 -1.64 -3.50
C ALA A 71 -12.32 -0.93 -2.21
N CYS A 72 -12.49 -1.54 -1.04
CA CYS A 72 -12.08 -0.93 0.23
C CYS A 72 -10.56 -0.96 0.40
N SER A 73 -9.93 -2.08 0.02
CA SER A 73 -8.47 -2.22 0.03
C SER A 73 -7.78 -1.22 -0.91
N GLU A 74 -8.32 -0.98 -2.11
CA GLU A 74 -7.78 0.03 -3.04
C GLU A 74 -7.87 1.44 -2.48
N LYS A 75 -9.00 1.80 -1.86
CA LYS A 75 -9.15 3.09 -1.18
C LYS A 75 -8.14 3.24 -0.04
N CYS A 76 -7.93 2.19 0.74
CA CYS A 76 -6.95 2.19 1.82
C CYS A 76 -5.52 2.41 1.29
N VAL A 77 -5.10 1.72 0.22
CA VAL A 77 -3.79 1.96 -0.40
C VAL A 77 -3.66 3.40 -0.88
N LYS A 78 -4.66 3.92 -1.62
CA LYS A 78 -4.65 5.31 -2.11
C LYS A 78 -4.51 6.33 -0.97
N LYS A 79 -5.27 6.15 0.12
CA LYS A 79 -5.20 7.01 1.31
C LYS A 79 -3.86 6.90 2.04
N TYR A 80 -3.34 5.68 2.19
CA TYR A 80 -2.02 5.45 2.78
C TYR A 80 -0.93 6.20 2.01
N MET A 81 -0.92 6.07 0.69
CA MET A 81 0.10 6.72 -0.16
C MET A 81 -0.01 8.24 -0.12
N ALA A 82 -1.22 8.80 -0.12
CA ALA A 82 -1.43 10.24 0.05
C ALA A 82 -0.88 10.78 1.39
N LEU A 83 -0.83 9.94 2.44
CA LEU A 83 -0.22 10.30 3.73
C LEU A 83 1.31 10.15 3.73
N GLN A 84 1.86 9.34 2.82
CA GLN A 84 3.32 9.17 2.68
C GLN A 84 3.94 10.21 1.74
N GLU A 85 3.15 10.87 0.90
CA GLU A 85 3.62 11.96 0.06
C GLU A 85 4.20 13.10 0.92
N PRO A 86 5.52 13.38 0.82
CA PRO A 86 6.10 14.45 1.62
C PRO A 86 5.53 15.78 1.17
N THR A 87 4.92 16.53 2.10
CA THR A 87 4.41 17.87 1.83
C THR A 87 5.53 18.77 1.33
N GLY A 88 5.41 19.29 0.10
CA GLY A 88 6.43 20.17 -0.50
C GLY A 88 7.53 19.46 -1.29
N SER A 89 7.46 18.13 -1.44
CA SER A 89 8.30 17.41 -2.40
C SER A 89 7.99 17.85 -3.84
N LYS A 90 9.04 18.19 -4.60
CA LYS A 90 8.93 18.38 -6.06
C LYS A 90 9.02 17.06 -6.83
N ARG A 91 9.41 15.97 -6.16
CA ARG A 91 9.51 14.63 -6.75
C ARG A 91 8.15 13.96 -6.67
N ILE A 92 7.65 13.56 -7.84
CA ILE A 92 6.48 12.67 -7.98
C ILE A 92 6.95 11.24 -7.68
N MET A 93 6.22 10.51 -6.84
CA MET A 93 6.51 9.10 -6.59
C MET A 93 6.21 8.27 -7.85
N THR A 94 7.19 7.47 -8.27
CA THR A 94 7.01 6.48 -9.35
C THR A 94 6.18 5.30 -8.85
N CYS A 95 5.69 4.45 -9.76
CA CYS A 95 5.00 3.23 -9.32
C CYS A 95 5.91 2.34 -8.47
N GLN A 96 7.19 2.27 -8.81
CA GLN A 96 8.17 1.51 -8.04
C GLN A 96 8.39 2.08 -6.63
N ASP A 97 8.39 3.42 -6.48
CA ASP A 97 8.44 4.06 -5.16
C ASP A 97 7.21 3.66 -4.32
N ILE A 98 6.02 3.69 -4.94
CA ILE A 98 4.75 3.34 -4.28
C ILE A 98 4.70 1.85 -3.90
N ALA A 99 5.17 0.99 -4.81
CA ALA A 99 5.27 -0.45 -4.61
C ALA A 99 6.23 -0.79 -3.46
N CYS A 100 7.39 -0.14 -3.41
CA CYS A 100 8.35 -0.25 -2.31
C CYS A 100 7.76 0.25 -0.99
N LEU A 101 7.09 1.41 -0.99
CA LEU A 101 6.41 1.95 0.20
C LEU A 101 5.31 1.02 0.71
N HIS A 102 4.58 0.36 -0.19
CA HIS A 102 3.55 -0.60 0.17
C HIS A 102 4.13 -1.84 0.85
N HIS A 103 5.15 -2.44 0.23
CA HIS A 103 5.72 -3.71 0.64
C HIS A 103 6.66 -3.61 1.85
N GLU A 104 7.58 -2.65 1.81
CA GLU A 104 8.64 -2.50 2.81
C GLU A 104 8.22 -1.54 3.94
N GLY A 105 7.26 -0.66 3.67
CA GLY A 105 6.88 0.44 4.55
C GLY A 105 7.86 1.63 4.48
N PRO A 106 7.49 2.79 5.04
CA PRO A 106 8.20 4.06 4.81
C PRO A 106 9.65 4.05 5.29
N LYS A 107 9.89 3.49 6.48
CA LYS A 107 11.22 3.44 7.08
C LYS A 107 12.19 2.56 6.30
N ARG A 108 11.74 1.39 5.84
CA ARG A 108 12.59 0.45 5.12
C ARG A 108 12.74 0.85 3.66
N CYS A 109 11.69 1.35 3.01
CA CYS A 109 11.82 1.85 1.64
C CYS A 109 12.73 3.09 1.54
N ALA A 110 12.86 3.89 2.60
CA ALA A 110 13.81 5.01 2.67
C ALA A 110 15.28 4.57 2.83
N ASP A 111 15.53 3.30 3.18
CA ASP A 111 16.88 2.75 3.18
C ASP A 111 17.30 2.43 1.74
N GLU A 112 18.43 3.01 1.29
CA GLU A 112 18.89 2.91 -0.10
C GLU A 112 19.12 1.46 -0.52
N LYS A 113 19.69 0.64 0.38
CA LYS A 113 19.99 -0.76 0.07
C LYS A 113 18.69 -1.54 -0.08
N VAL A 114 17.72 -1.36 0.82
CA VAL A 114 16.42 -2.03 0.73
C VAL A 114 15.65 -1.59 -0.51
N SER A 115 15.62 -0.29 -0.80
CA SER A 115 14.96 0.24 -1.99
C SER A 115 15.57 -0.36 -3.26
N LYS A 116 16.90 -0.38 -3.37
CA LYS A 116 17.59 -0.98 -4.50
C LYS A 116 17.34 -2.48 -4.62
N ASP A 117 17.46 -3.23 -3.53
CA ASP A 117 17.20 -4.68 -3.50
C ASP A 117 15.75 -4.98 -3.92
N PHE A 118 14.79 -4.13 -3.53
CA PHE A 118 13.40 -4.24 -3.95
C PHE A 118 13.23 -3.98 -5.45
N LEU A 119 13.84 -2.91 -5.97
CA LEU A 119 13.78 -2.55 -7.39
C LEU A 119 14.39 -3.64 -8.27
N GLU A 120 15.52 -4.23 -7.88
CA GLU A 120 16.18 -5.29 -8.64
C GLU A 120 15.33 -6.56 -8.71
N LYS A 121 14.65 -6.93 -7.62
CA LYS A 121 13.77 -8.12 -7.58
C LYS A 121 12.49 -7.93 -8.39
N HIS A 122 12.00 -6.70 -8.49
CA HIS A 122 10.70 -6.39 -9.08
C HIS A 122 10.80 -5.55 -10.36
N LEU A 123 11.99 -5.44 -10.95
CA LEU A 123 12.31 -4.58 -12.10
C LEU A 123 11.44 -4.85 -13.34
N ASN A 124 10.87 -6.05 -13.45
CA ASN A 124 10.02 -6.48 -14.56
C ASN A 124 8.54 -6.67 -14.15
N MET A 125 8.20 -6.29 -12.91
CA MET A 125 6.86 -6.48 -12.37
C MET A 125 6.01 -5.20 -12.51
N CYS A 126 6.67 -4.03 -12.42
CA CYS A 126 6.24 -2.72 -12.91
C CYS A 126 7.44 -1.97 -13.53
#